data_AF-A0A7W0JVU0-F1
#
_entry.id   AF-A0A7W0JVU0-F1
#
_cell.length_a   1.000
_cell.length_b   1.000
_cell.length_c   1.000
_cell.angle_alpha   90.00
_cell.angle_beta   90.00
_cell.angle_gamma   90.00
#
_symmetry.space_group_name_H-M   'P 1'
#
loop_
_entity.id
_entity.type
_entity.pdbx_description
1 polymer ?
#
loop_
_entity_poly.entity_id
_entity_poly.type
_entity_poly.pdbx_seq_one_letter_code
_entity_poly.pdbx_strand_id
1 'polypeptide(L)'
;MLKKLLVTIMLALHVTIATSVALGQGTSAILAQQNPQSSLSRYFEPKAGLSADEAVAYALSHNGELLAAGKEIEAARALVRQASLRANPQLDIERKQQINGSDNDTMVGAMLPLELGGRRSARVLVAQRELEMKERLLADRERLLAAEVRAKFGEALGELLKLGFTEDLLATTDQGYRLVAARVTEGRTAPLEQNMVLVEVNRIRSMREGSEGKVEVAMLELRNLIGMRPEEPLRLRGDLDHLIEPLPSVAISTELALRER
;
A
#
# COMPACT_ATOMS: atom_id res chain seq x y z
N MET A 1 16.50 -8.06 67.09
CA MET A 1 15.21 -7.50 66.61
C MET A 1 14.85 -8.24 65.33
N LEU A 2 14.28 -9.44 65.45
CA LEU A 2 12.86 -9.77 65.22
C LEU A 2 12.36 -9.34 63.83
N LYS A 3 11.82 -10.17 62.93
CA LYS A 3 11.55 -11.62 62.72
C LYS A 3 11.05 -11.66 61.25
N LYS A 4 11.48 -12.56 60.35
CA LYS A 4 10.85 -13.88 60.04
C LYS A 4 9.32 -13.76 59.77
N LEU A 5 8.63 -14.38 58.81
CA LEU A 5 8.84 -15.56 57.95
C LEU A 5 7.40 -16.05 57.53
N LEU A 6 7.26 -16.76 56.41
CA LEU A 6 6.21 -17.76 56.05
C LEU A 6 4.74 -17.26 55.84
N VAL A 7 4.06 -17.49 54.71
CA VAL A 7 3.46 -18.73 54.12
C VAL A 7 2.34 -19.36 54.98
N THR A 8 1.29 -19.86 54.30
CA THR A 8 0.23 -20.83 54.72
C THR A 8 -1.12 -20.15 55.06
N ILE A 9 -2.18 -20.20 54.21
CA ILE A 9 -3.13 -21.29 53.86
C ILE A 9 -4.19 -21.54 54.97
N MET A 10 -5.47 -21.64 54.55
CA MET A 10 -6.67 -22.22 55.21
C MET A 10 -7.29 -21.39 56.37
N LEU A 11 -8.61 -21.28 56.59
CA LEU A 11 -9.84 -21.86 56.03
C LEU A 11 -11.04 -21.18 56.74
N ALA A 12 -12.22 -21.32 56.14
CA ALA A 12 -13.57 -21.23 56.72
C ALA A 12 -14.17 -19.83 56.87
N LEU A 13 -15.44 -19.56 56.60
CA LEU A 13 -16.61 -20.27 56.05
C LEU A 13 -17.71 -19.21 56.25
N HIS A 14 -18.60 -18.95 55.29
CA HIS A 14 -20.04 -18.73 55.56
C HIS A 14 -20.79 -18.79 54.23
N VAL A 15 -21.77 -19.68 54.24
CA VAL A 15 -22.67 -20.09 53.18
C VAL A 15 -23.78 -19.06 53.01
N THR A 16 -24.18 -18.75 51.78
CA THR A 16 -25.60 -18.53 51.48
C THR A 16 -25.90 -18.87 50.03
N ILE A 17 -26.94 -19.70 49.88
CA ILE A 17 -27.39 -20.37 48.68
C ILE A 17 -28.36 -19.45 47.95
N ALA A 18 -28.19 -19.28 46.63
CA ALA A 18 -29.26 -18.90 45.73
C ALA A 18 -29.11 -19.70 44.43
N THR A 19 -29.82 -20.82 44.40
CA THR A 19 -30.09 -21.63 43.22
C THR A 19 -31.04 -20.90 42.28
N SER A 20 -30.64 -20.70 41.03
CA SER A 20 -31.58 -20.53 39.92
C SER A 20 -31.08 -21.31 38.71
N VAL A 21 -31.58 -22.55 38.60
CA VAL A 21 -31.56 -23.35 37.38
C VAL A 21 -32.58 -22.72 36.44
N ALA A 22 -32.11 -22.11 35.35
CA ALA A 22 -32.94 -21.81 34.19
C ALA A 22 -32.60 -22.84 33.10
N LEU A 23 -33.50 -23.82 32.97
CA LEU A 23 -33.52 -24.74 31.85
C LEU A 23 -33.78 -24.00 30.54
N GLY A 24 -32.95 -24.31 29.54
CA GLY A 24 -33.31 -24.47 28.14
C GLY A 24 -34.16 -23.37 27.51
N GLN A 25 -33.51 -22.48 26.78
CA GLN A 25 -34.00 -21.99 25.49
C GLN A 25 -32.81 -21.91 24.54
N GLY A 26 -32.98 -22.51 23.36
CA GLY A 26 -31.93 -22.81 22.40
C GLY A 26 -31.03 -21.61 22.14
N THR A 27 -29.73 -21.85 22.22
CA THR A 27 -28.78 -21.14 21.37
C THR A 27 -29.16 -21.45 19.93
N SER A 28 -30.11 -20.68 19.41
CA SER A 28 -30.24 -20.41 18.00
C SER A 28 -28.85 -19.98 17.59
N ALA A 29 -28.16 -20.87 16.87
CA ALA A 29 -27.14 -20.46 15.96
C ALA A 29 -27.76 -19.31 15.18
N ILE A 30 -27.33 -18.09 15.49
CA ILE A 30 -27.42 -17.00 14.53
C ILE A 30 -26.51 -17.49 13.43
N LEU A 31 -27.07 -18.31 12.53
CA LEU A 31 -26.67 -18.36 11.15
C LEU A 31 -26.70 -16.89 10.79
N ALA A 32 -25.52 -16.27 10.81
CA ALA A 32 -25.31 -15.02 10.15
C ALA A 32 -25.85 -15.29 8.75
N GLN A 33 -27.07 -14.84 8.52
CA GLN A 33 -27.62 -14.64 7.21
C GLN A 33 -26.63 -13.63 6.63
N GLN A 34 -25.54 -14.15 6.04
CA GLN A 34 -24.73 -13.42 5.12
C GLN A 34 -25.75 -13.06 4.04
N ASN A 35 -26.34 -11.87 4.19
CA ASN A 35 -26.91 -11.18 3.07
C ASN A 35 -25.85 -11.37 1.97
N PRO A 36 -26.20 -11.90 0.79
CA PRO A 36 -25.30 -11.85 -0.33
C PRO A 36 -25.19 -10.37 -0.71
N GLN A 37 -24.49 -9.59 0.11
CA GLN A 37 -23.85 -8.38 -0.32
C GLN A 37 -22.91 -8.88 -1.40
N SER A 38 -23.34 -8.67 -2.64
CA SER A 38 -22.57 -8.92 -3.86
C SER A 38 -21.11 -8.62 -3.56
N SER A 39 -20.21 -9.57 -3.86
CA SER A 39 -18.79 -9.41 -3.50
C SER A 39 -18.20 -8.17 -4.14
N LEU A 40 -18.78 -7.69 -5.25
CA LEU A 40 -18.52 -6.39 -5.85
C LEU A 40 -18.73 -5.22 -4.87
N SER A 41 -19.77 -5.22 -4.03
CA SER A 41 -20.06 -4.15 -3.06
C SER A 41 -18.97 -4.00 -1.98
N ARG A 42 -18.14 -5.03 -1.77
CA ARG A 42 -17.00 -4.96 -0.86
C ARG A 42 -15.88 -4.06 -1.40
N TYR A 43 -15.72 -4.02 -2.72
CA TYR A 43 -14.58 -3.40 -3.41
C TYR A 43 -14.97 -2.24 -4.32
N PHE A 44 -16.26 -2.04 -4.62
CA PHE A 44 -16.75 -0.97 -5.49
C PHE A 44 -17.65 0.00 -4.73
N GLU A 45 -17.39 1.30 -4.86
CA GLU A 45 -18.26 2.34 -4.34
C GLU A 45 -18.34 3.53 -5.32
N PRO A 46 -19.45 3.67 -6.08
CA PRO A 46 -19.54 4.66 -7.16
C PRO A 46 -19.39 6.13 -6.74
N LYS A 47 -19.66 6.46 -5.47
CA LYS A 47 -19.68 7.86 -5.00
C LYS A 47 -18.51 8.23 -4.09
N ALA A 48 -18.12 7.31 -3.20
CA ALA A 48 -17.11 7.56 -2.16
C ALA A 48 -15.85 6.69 -2.30
N GLY A 49 -15.77 5.85 -3.35
CA GLY A 49 -14.58 5.07 -3.63
C GLY A 49 -13.42 5.93 -4.14
N LEU A 50 -12.22 5.41 -3.97
CA LEU A 50 -10.96 6.01 -4.42
C LEU A 50 -10.89 6.03 -5.95
N SER A 51 -10.62 7.19 -6.54
CA SER A 51 -10.35 7.34 -7.97
C SER A 51 -8.88 7.01 -8.31
N ALA A 52 -8.58 6.85 -9.60
CA ALA A 52 -7.22 6.59 -10.06
C ALA A 52 -6.25 7.73 -9.66
N ASP A 53 -6.67 8.99 -9.80
CA ASP A 53 -5.83 10.14 -9.46
C ASP A 53 -5.67 10.31 -7.94
N GLU A 54 -6.71 10.01 -7.17
CA GLU A 54 -6.62 9.98 -5.70
C GLU A 54 -5.68 8.87 -5.22
N ALA A 55 -5.70 7.69 -5.88
CA ALA A 55 -4.78 6.60 -5.59
C ALA A 55 -3.32 6.99 -5.90
N VAL A 56 -3.09 7.70 -7.00
CA VAL A 56 -1.76 8.24 -7.33
C VAL A 56 -1.30 9.27 -6.28
N ALA A 57 -2.17 10.21 -5.91
CA ALA A 57 -1.85 11.21 -4.89
C ALA A 57 -1.54 10.56 -3.53
N TYR A 58 -2.29 9.52 -3.16
CA TYR A 58 -2.05 8.74 -1.96
C TYR A 58 -0.69 8.02 -2.04
N ALA A 59 -0.40 7.34 -3.14
CA ALA A 59 0.88 6.65 -3.34
C ALA A 59 2.07 7.61 -3.28
N LEU A 60 2.00 8.77 -3.94
CA LEU A 60 3.08 9.77 -3.92
C LEU A 60 3.37 10.32 -2.52
N SER A 61 2.36 10.36 -1.64
CA SER A 61 2.50 10.88 -0.27
C SER A 61 2.88 9.82 0.77
N HIS A 62 2.55 8.55 0.55
CA HIS A 62 2.73 7.46 1.52
C HIS A 62 3.77 6.42 1.11
N ASN A 63 4.34 6.49 -0.10
CA ASN A 63 5.34 5.54 -0.55
C ASN A 63 6.68 5.74 0.19
N GLY A 64 7.13 4.69 0.89
CA GLY A 64 8.36 4.72 1.68
C GLY A 64 9.64 4.94 0.87
N GLU A 65 9.68 4.50 -0.39
CA GLU A 65 10.85 4.69 -1.26
C GLU A 65 10.99 6.17 -1.67
N LEU A 66 9.89 6.86 -1.96
CA LEU A 66 9.91 8.29 -2.27
C LEU A 66 10.32 9.13 -1.05
N LEU A 67 9.84 8.76 0.13
CA LEU A 67 10.25 9.41 1.38
C LEU A 67 11.76 9.22 1.63
N ALA A 68 12.30 8.02 1.39
CA ALA A 68 13.72 7.75 1.50
C ALA A 68 14.53 8.56 0.47
N ALA A 69 14.09 8.59 -0.79
CA ALA A 69 14.73 9.39 -1.85
C ALA A 69 14.72 10.89 -1.53
N GLY A 70 13.64 11.42 -0.93
CA GLY A 70 13.59 12.79 -0.44
C GLY A 70 14.63 13.07 0.65
N LYS A 71 14.85 12.11 1.57
CA LYS A 71 15.91 12.22 2.59
C LYS A 71 17.31 12.15 1.99
N GLU A 72 17.50 11.38 0.92
CA GLU A 72 18.76 11.36 0.19
C GLU A 72 19.08 12.68 -0.51
N ILE A 73 18.07 13.39 -1.03
CA ILE A 73 18.23 14.74 -1.59
C ILE A 73 18.61 15.72 -0.48
N GLU A 74 17.99 15.62 0.70
CA GLU A 74 18.33 16.44 1.86
C GLU A 74 19.80 16.24 2.28
N ALA A 75 20.26 14.98 2.30
CA ALA A 75 21.65 14.63 2.55
C ALA A 75 22.60 15.17 1.47
N ALA A 76 22.26 15.02 0.19
CA ALA A 76 23.05 15.57 -0.92
C ALA A 76 23.15 17.10 -0.85
N ARG A 77 22.06 17.79 -0.47
CA ARG A 77 22.08 19.24 -0.24
C ARG A 77 22.99 19.62 0.92
N ALA A 78 23.07 18.80 1.97
CA ALA A 78 24.04 18.99 3.04
C ALA A 78 25.49 18.79 2.56
N LEU A 79 25.74 17.82 1.67
CA LEU A 79 27.06 17.63 1.06
C LEU A 79 27.47 18.81 0.18
N VAL A 80 26.54 19.42 -0.57
CA VAL A 80 26.82 20.67 -1.30
C VAL A 80 27.26 21.78 -0.34
N ARG A 81 26.55 21.96 0.79
CA ARG A 81 26.94 22.93 1.82
C ARG A 81 28.33 22.60 2.38
N GLN A 82 28.60 21.34 2.70
CA GLN A 82 29.89 20.89 3.22
C GLN A 82 31.02 21.12 2.20
N ALA A 83 30.81 20.82 0.92
CA ALA A 83 31.77 21.06 -0.15
C ALA A 83 32.07 22.55 -0.35
N SER A 84 31.11 23.42 0.01
CA SER A 84 31.30 24.87 -0.04
C SER A 84 32.16 25.41 1.11
N LEU A 85 32.35 24.68 2.20
CA LEU A 85 33.15 25.13 3.33
C LEU A 85 34.65 25.13 2.99
N ARG A 86 35.41 26.01 3.66
CA ARG A 86 36.86 25.99 3.60
C ARG A 86 37.39 24.85 4.47
N ALA A 87 38.53 24.29 4.07
CA ALA A 87 39.23 23.32 4.89
C ALA A 87 39.61 23.95 6.24
N ASN A 88 39.28 23.28 7.34
CA ASN A 88 39.57 23.79 8.68
C ASN A 88 41.06 23.63 9.00
N PRO A 89 41.72 24.67 9.53
CA PRO A 89 43.06 24.51 10.09
C PRO A 89 43.00 23.59 11.31
N GLN A 90 44.05 22.79 11.50
CA GLN A 90 44.18 21.89 12.64
C GLN A 90 45.35 22.32 13.51
N LEU A 91 45.15 22.27 14.82
CA LEU A 91 46.19 22.43 15.83
C LEU A 91 46.23 21.13 16.62
N ASP A 92 47.38 20.50 16.66
CA ASP A 92 47.62 19.26 17.40
C ASP A 92 48.60 19.53 18.53
N ILE A 93 48.28 19.02 19.71
CA ILE A 93 49.15 19.13 20.89
C ILE A 93 49.32 17.71 21.41
N GLU A 94 50.51 17.16 21.20
CA GLU A 94 50.88 15.84 21.69
C GLU A 94 51.83 15.98 22.87
N ARG A 95 51.55 15.27 23.96
CA ARG A 95 52.45 15.18 25.11
C ARG A 95 52.79 13.72 25.36
N LYS A 96 54.08 13.40 25.34
CA LYS A 96 54.62 12.08 25.66
C LYS A 96 55.32 12.15 27.00
N GLN A 97 54.96 11.25 27.91
CA GLN A 97 55.60 11.14 29.22
C GLN A 97 56.15 9.73 29.37
N GLN A 98 57.43 9.63 29.73
CA GLN A 98 58.06 8.35 29.97
C GLN A 98 57.62 7.78 31.32
N ILE A 99 57.12 6.54 31.33
CA ILE A 99 56.74 5.85 32.56
C ILE A 99 58.03 5.46 33.30
N ASN A 100 58.18 5.92 34.55
CA ASN A 100 59.35 5.74 35.42
C ASN A 100 60.65 6.41 34.93
N GLY A 101 60.55 7.42 34.05
CA GLY A 101 61.65 8.31 33.66
C GLY A 101 61.31 9.78 33.93
N SER A 102 62.29 10.67 33.77
CA SER A 102 62.08 12.13 33.85
C SER A 102 61.83 12.78 32.49
N ASP A 103 61.88 12.00 31.40
CA ASP A 103 61.76 12.51 30.05
C ASP A 103 60.30 12.79 29.68
N ASN A 104 60.02 14.03 29.31
CA ASN A 104 58.71 14.53 28.94
C ASN A 104 58.87 15.38 27.68
N ASP A 105 58.17 15.01 26.62
CA ASP A 105 58.15 15.76 25.37
C ASP A 105 56.75 16.35 25.15
N THR A 106 56.69 17.59 24.68
CA THR A 106 55.43 18.25 24.31
C THR A 106 55.63 18.90 22.96
N MET A 107 54.90 18.40 21.97
CA MET A 107 54.93 18.88 20.60
C MET A 107 53.63 19.61 20.28
N VAL A 108 53.75 20.77 19.65
CA VAL A 108 52.62 21.52 19.10
C VAL A 108 52.80 21.62 17.59
N GLY A 109 51.87 21.04 16.84
CA GLY A 109 51.83 21.08 15.39
C GLY A 109 50.63 21.87 14.89
N ALA A 110 50.78 22.59 13.78
CA ALA A 110 49.67 23.24 13.09
C ALA A 110 49.65 22.85 11.61
N MET A 111 48.46 22.62 11.07
CA MET A 111 48.23 22.32 9.67
C MET A 111 47.21 23.29 9.09
N LEU A 112 47.60 24.00 8.02
CA LEU A 112 46.70 24.86 7.26
C LEU A 112 46.61 24.33 5.82
N PRO A 113 45.46 23.75 5.43
CA PRO A 113 45.28 23.27 4.07
C PRO A 113 45.13 24.44 3.09
N LEU A 114 45.95 24.47 2.03
CA LEU A 114 45.89 25.49 0.97
C LEU A 114 45.03 24.98 -0.20
N GLU A 115 43.91 25.66 -0.48
CA GLU A 115 43.01 25.35 -1.59
C GLU A 115 43.52 26.03 -2.88
N LEU A 116 44.51 25.42 -3.54
CA LEU A 116 45.07 25.92 -4.82
C LEU A 116 44.30 25.39 -6.04
N GLY A 117 44.37 26.11 -7.17
CA GLY A 117 43.92 25.61 -8.48
C GLY A 117 42.43 25.34 -8.64
N GLY A 118 41.56 26.06 -7.92
CA GLY A 118 40.10 25.88 -8.06
C GLY A 118 39.56 24.55 -7.51
N ARG A 119 40.32 23.85 -6.66
CA ARG A 119 39.90 22.58 -6.06
C ARG A 119 38.56 22.67 -5.33
N ARG A 120 38.29 23.79 -4.65
CA ARG A 120 36.99 24.08 -4.02
C ARG A 120 35.86 24.17 -5.04
N SER A 121 36.02 24.96 -6.10
CA SER A 121 34.98 25.12 -7.11
C SER A 121 34.67 23.81 -7.83
N ALA A 122 35.69 22.99 -8.13
CA ALA A 122 35.49 21.66 -8.70
C ALA A 122 34.71 20.74 -7.76
N ARG A 123 35.04 20.73 -6.45
CA ARG A 123 34.33 19.93 -5.44
C ARG A 123 32.87 20.35 -5.28
N VAL A 124 32.62 21.66 -5.27
CA VAL A 124 31.26 22.21 -5.22
C VAL A 124 30.48 21.83 -6.47
N LEU A 125 31.10 21.95 -7.65
CA LEU A 125 30.45 21.60 -8.92
C LEU A 125 30.04 20.11 -8.94
N VAL A 126 30.92 19.20 -8.52
CA VAL A 126 30.60 17.77 -8.44
C VAL A 126 29.40 17.54 -7.51
N ALA A 127 29.43 18.10 -6.29
CA ALA A 127 28.32 17.95 -5.35
C ALA A 127 27.00 18.54 -5.88
N GLN A 128 27.05 19.66 -6.63
CA GLN A 128 25.87 20.25 -7.26
C GLN A 128 25.30 19.34 -8.35
N ARG A 129 26.15 18.74 -9.19
CA ARG A 129 25.69 17.79 -10.22
C ARG A 129 25.12 16.52 -9.60
N GLU A 130 25.69 16.03 -8.51
CA GLU A 130 25.13 14.91 -7.76
C GLU A 130 23.74 15.23 -7.19
N LEU A 131 23.55 16.43 -6.62
CA LEU A 131 22.25 16.89 -6.15
C LEU A 131 21.23 16.96 -7.31
N GLU A 132 21.61 17.58 -8.43
CA GLU A 132 20.75 17.69 -9.61
C GLU A 132 20.36 16.31 -10.14
N MET A 133 21.31 15.37 -10.24
CA MET A 133 21.00 13.99 -10.65
C MET A 133 19.99 13.34 -9.71
N LYS A 134 20.13 13.49 -8.40
CA LYS A 134 19.17 12.92 -7.42
C LYS A 134 17.78 13.54 -7.54
N GLU A 135 17.70 14.85 -7.76
CA GLU A 135 16.42 15.54 -7.98
C GLU A 135 15.71 15.04 -9.25
N ARG A 136 16.47 14.80 -10.34
CA ARG A 136 15.92 14.22 -11.57
C ARG A 136 15.47 12.77 -11.41
N LEU A 137 16.25 11.97 -10.66
CA LEU A 137 15.87 10.58 -10.37
C LEU A 137 14.60 10.50 -9.53
N LEU A 138 14.40 11.39 -8.56
CA LEU A 138 13.16 11.46 -7.80
C LEU A 138 11.98 11.77 -8.71
N ALA A 139 12.09 12.79 -9.56
CA ALA A 139 11.01 13.16 -10.49
C ALA A 139 10.66 12.02 -11.46
N ASP A 140 11.66 11.26 -11.93
CA ASP A 140 11.39 10.08 -12.76
C ASP A 140 10.73 8.96 -11.96
N ARG A 141 11.15 8.72 -10.71
CA ARG A 141 10.52 7.72 -9.84
C ARG A 141 9.07 8.06 -9.52
N GLU A 142 8.76 9.32 -9.27
CA GLU A 142 7.39 9.82 -9.08
C GLU A 142 6.54 9.56 -10.32
N ARG A 143 7.07 9.86 -11.51
CA ARG A 143 6.39 9.62 -12.80
C ARG A 143 6.14 8.13 -13.03
N LEU A 144 7.13 7.28 -12.78
CA LEU A 144 7.01 5.83 -12.92
C LEU A 144 6.01 5.25 -11.93
N LEU A 145 6.04 5.68 -10.66
CA LEU A 145 5.08 5.25 -9.66
C LEU A 145 3.65 5.65 -10.05
N ALA A 146 3.47 6.89 -10.52
CA ALA A 146 2.16 7.37 -10.96
C ALA A 146 1.61 6.58 -12.15
N ALA A 147 2.48 6.13 -13.07
CA ALA A 147 2.08 5.28 -14.19
C ALA A 147 1.74 3.86 -13.73
N GLU A 148 2.56 3.28 -12.87
CA GLU A 148 2.36 1.93 -12.31
C GLU A 148 1.06 1.84 -11.50
N VAL A 149 0.78 2.85 -10.66
CA VAL A 149 -0.46 2.93 -9.88
C VAL A 149 -1.68 3.01 -10.80
N ARG A 150 -1.65 3.83 -11.86
CA ARG A 150 -2.76 3.91 -12.81
C ARG A 150 -2.99 2.61 -13.55
N ALA A 151 -1.91 1.93 -13.99
CA ALA A 151 -2.00 0.63 -14.65
C ALA A 151 -2.64 -0.41 -13.72
N LYS A 152 -2.14 -0.54 -12.49
CA LYS A 152 -2.65 -1.48 -11.49
C LYS A 152 -4.07 -1.16 -11.03
N PHE A 153 -4.40 0.13 -10.93
CA PHE A 153 -5.77 0.56 -10.68
C PHE A 153 -6.72 0.11 -11.80
N GLY A 154 -6.32 0.30 -13.06
CA GLY A 154 -7.09 -0.15 -14.22
C GLY A 154 -7.27 -1.67 -14.27
N GLU A 155 -6.22 -2.44 -13.94
CA GLU A 155 -6.30 -3.90 -13.81
C GLU A 155 -7.32 -4.31 -12.72
N ALA A 156 -7.24 -3.71 -11.54
CA ALA A 156 -8.15 -4.00 -10.42
C ALA A 156 -9.60 -3.62 -10.75
N LEU A 157 -9.83 -2.45 -11.34
CA LEU A 157 -11.16 -2.02 -11.79
C LEU A 157 -11.70 -2.95 -12.89
N GLY A 158 -10.85 -3.40 -13.81
CA GLY A 158 -11.21 -4.35 -14.85
C GLY A 158 -11.65 -5.71 -14.30
N GLU A 159 -10.92 -6.27 -13.33
CA GLU A 159 -11.34 -7.52 -12.68
C GLU A 159 -12.63 -7.34 -11.86
N LEU A 160 -12.83 -6.17 -11.25
CA LEU A 160 -14.05 -5.84 -10.50
C LEU A 160 -15.28 -5.78 -11.41
N LEU A 161 -15.15 -5.18 -12.60
CA LEU A 161 -16.21 -5.15 -13.61
C LEU A 161 -16.51 -6.54 -14.17
N LYS A 162 -15.48 -7.38 -14.41
CA LYS A 162 -15.67 -8.79 -14.81
C LYS A 162 -16.41 -9.60 -13.75
N LEU A 163 -16.12 -9.37 -12.47
CA LEU A 163 -16.85 -9.98 -11.36
C LEU A 163 -18.32 -9.57 -11.39
N GLY A 164 -18.61 -8.26 -11.55
CA GLY A 164 -19.98 -7.77 -11.68
C GLY A 164 -20.74 -8.42 -12.83
N PHE A 165 -20.14 -8.48 -14.02
CA PHE A 165 -20.72 -9.17 -15.17
C PHE A 165 -20.98 -10.66 -14.91
N THR A 166 -20.07 -11.34 -14.22
CA THR A 166 -20.22 -12.76 -13.88
C THR A 166 -21.34 -12.97 -12.85
N GLU A 167 -21.52 -12.06 -11.90
CA GLU A 167 -22.63 -12.09 -10.94
C GLU A 167 -23.98 -11.88 -11.64
N ASP A 168 -24.08 -10.92 -12.57
CA ASP A 168 -25.28 -10.67 -13.37
C ASP A 168 -25.64 -11.85 -14.27
N LEU A 169 -24.62 -12.46 -14.90
CA LEU A 169 -24.79 -13.67 -15.70
C LEU A 169 -25.30 -14.82 -14.83
N LEU A 170 -24.72 -15.03 -13.65
CA LEU A 170 -25.18 -16.06 -12.71
C LEU A 170 -26.63 -15.84 -12.28
N ALA A 171 -26.99 -14.61 -11.95
CA ALA A 171 -28.36 -14.26 -11.55
C ALA A 171 -29.37 -14.55 -12.67
N THR A 172 -29.02 -14.19 -13.91
CA THR A 172 -29.86 -14.43 -15.09
C THR A 172 -30.00 -15.93 -15.39
N THR A 173 -28.90 -16.68 -15.31
CA THR A 173 -28.94 -18.14 -15.53
C THR A 173 -29.68 -18.88 -14.42
N ASP A 174 -29.58 -18.45 -13.16
CA ASP A 174 -30.37 -19.02 -12.05
C ASP A 174 -31.87 -18.81 -12.26
N GLN A 175 -32.28 -17.63 -12.75
CA GLN A 175 -33.68 -17.38 -13.13
C GLN A 175 -34.14 -18.31 -14.26
N GLY A 176 -33.29 -18.51 -15.28
CA GLY A 176 -33.55 -19.46 -16.37
C GLY A 176 -33.69 -20.90 -15.86
N TYR A 177 -32.82 -21.32 -14.93
CA TYR A 177 -32.91 -22.63 -14.29
C TYR A 177 -34.25 -22.83 -13.56
N ARG A 178 -34.70 -21.84 -12.79
CA ARG A 178 -36.00 -21.90 -12.08
C ARG A 178 -37.17 -22.05 -13.05
N LEU A 179 -37.14 -21.36 -14.19
CA LEU A 179 -38.17 -21.48 -15.23
C LEU A 179 -38.20 -22.89 -15.84
N VAL A 180 -37.03 -23.44 -16.17
CA VAL A 180 -36.93 -24.80 -16.72
C VAL A 180 -37.37 -25.83 -15.70
N ALA A 181 -36.95 -25.70 -14.43
CA ALA A 181 -37.39 -26.57 -13.35
C ALA A 181 -38.92 -26.56 -13.19
N ALA A 182 -39.56 -25.39 -13.25
CA ALA A 182 -41.03 -25.30 -13.20
C ALA A 182 -41.70 -26.04 -14.38
N ARG A 183 -41.18 -25.90 -15.61
CA ARG A 183 -41.73 -26.62 -16.78
C ARG A 183 -41.57 -28.13 -16.68
N VAL A 184 -40.47 -28.62 -16.09
CA VAL A 184 -40.29 -30.05 -15.83
C VAL A 184 -41.31 -30.55 -14.81
N THR A 185 -41.59 -29.79 -13.74
CA THR A 185 -42.62 -30.19 -12.76
C THR A 185 -44.02 -30.28 -13.35
N GLU A 186 -44.32 -29.49 -14.37
CA GLU A 186 -45.57 -29.54 -15.12
C GLU A 186 -45.57 -30.59 -16.25
N GLY A 187 -44.47 -31.34 -16.41
CA GLY A 187 -44.32 -32.36 -17.46
C GLY A 187 -44.14 -31.80 -18.88
N ARG A 188 -43.86 -30.50 -19.03
CA ARG A 188 -43.73 -29.81 -20.33
C ARG A 188 -42.31 -29.87 -20.92
N THR A 189 -41.33 -30.30 -20.13
CA THR A 189 -39.90 -30.37 -20.50
C THR A 189 -39.27 -31.63 -19.90
N ALA A 190 -38.24 -32.17 -20.56
CA ALA A 190 -37.52 -33.35 -20.08
C ALA A 190 -36.61 -33.03 -18.87
N PRO A 191 -36.49 -33.93 -17.86
CA PRO A 191 -35.56 -33.75 -16.74
C PRO A 191 -34.09 -33.58 -17.16
N LEU A 192 -33.71 -34.13 -18.33
CA LEU A 192 -32.38 -33.95 -18.88
C LEU A 192 -32.04 -32.47 -19.13
N GLU A 193 -32.98 -31.69 -19.67
CA GLU A 193 -32.76 -30.26 -19.93
C GLU A 193 -32.53 -29.48 -18.64
N GLN A 194 -33.29 -29.79 -17.58
CA GLN A 194 -33.05 -29.20 -16.25
C GLN A 194 -31.63 -29.50 -15.74
N ASN A 195 -31.16 -30.73 -15.89
CA ASN A 195 -29.80 -31.10 -15.48
C ASN A 195 -28.73 -30.38 -16.30
N MET A 196 -28.95 -30.18 -17.61
CA MET A 196 -28.03 -29.41 -18.44
C MET A 196 -27.92 -27.95 -17.97
N VAL A 197 -29.05 -27.30 -17.68
CA VAL A 197 -29.05 -25.91 -17.17
C VAL A 197 -28.43 -25.85 -15.77
N LEU A 198 -28.66 -26.86 -14.91
CA LEU A 198 -28.02 -26.95 -13.61
C LEU A 198 -26.49 -27.03 -13.71
N VAL A 199 -25.97 -27.82 -14.64
CA VAL A 199 -24.52 -27.90 -14.90
C VAL A 199 -23.98 -26.53 -15.32
N GLU A 200 -24.70 -25.79 -16.16
CA GLU A 200 -24.30 -24.44 -16.57
C GLU A 200 -24.31 -23.42 -15.41
N VAL A 201 -25.33 -23.45 -14.55
CA VAL A 201 -25.35 -22.63 -13.32
C VAL A 201 -24.14 -22.94 -12.43
N ASN A 202 -23.80 -24.22 -12.24
CA ASN A 202 -22.64 -24.62 -11.44
C ASN A 202 -21.32 -24.19 -12.10
N ARG A 203 -21.22 -24.25 -13.43
CA ARG A 203 -20.07 -23.75 -14.19
C ARG A 203 -19.86 -22.24 -13.95
N ILE A 204 -20.91 -21.44 -14.08
CA ILE A 204 -20.86 -19.99 -13.87
C ILE A 204 -20.57 -19.65 -12.40
N ARG A 205 -21.12 -20.42 -11.45
CA ARG A 205 -20.81 -20.27 -10.03
C ARG A 205 -19.31 -20.47 -9.76
N SER A 206 -18.70 -21.51 -10.32
CA SER A 206 -17.26 -21.73 -10.23
C SER A 206 -16.45 -20.60 -10.87
N MET A 207 -16.90 -20.06 -12.02
CA MET A 207 -16.28 -18.88 -12.63
C MET A 207 -16.35 -17.64 -11.74
N ARG A 208 -17.48 -17.40 -11.05
CA ARG A 208 -17.64 -16.31 -10.09
C ARG A 208 -16.62 -16.42 -8.95
N GLU A 209 -16.48 -17.60 -8.36
CA GLU A 209 -15.50 -17.85 -7.29
C GLU A 209 -14.07 -17.55 -7.75
N GLY A 210 -13.71 -18.00 -8.97
CA GLY A 210 -12.41 -17.67 -9.58
C GLY A 210 -12.23 -16.17 -9.84
N SER A 211 -13.28 -15.47 -10.28
CA SER A 211 -13.25 -14.02 -10.50
C SER A 211 -13.12 -13.24 -9.19
N GLU A 212 -13.77 -13.70 -8.12
CA GLU A 212 -13.67 -13.09 -6.79
C GLU A 212 -12.23 -13.18 -6.25
N GLY A 213 -11.58 -14.34 -6.41
CA GLY A 213 -10.17 -14.50 -6.04
C GLY A 213 -9.23 -13.59 -6.83
N LYS A 214 -9.50 -13.37 -8.14
CA LYS A 214 -8.70 -12.43 -8.95
C LYS A 214 -8.84 -10.99 -8.48
N VAL A 215 -10.06 -10.56 -8.12
CA VAL A 215 -10.30 -9.24 -7.53
C VAL A 215 -9.55 -9.10 -6.21
N GLU A 216 -9.58 -10.12 -5.36
CA GLU A 216 -8.86 -10.08 -4.09
C GLU A 216 -7.35 -9.90 -4.28
N VAL A 217 -6.74 -10.65 -5.21
CA VAL A 217 -5.32 -10.50 -5.56
C VAL A 217 -5.03 -9.12 -6.12
N ALA A 218 -5.81 -8.64 -7.09
CA ALA A 218 -5.59 -7.33 -7.70
C ALA A 218 -5.73 -6.18 -6.68
N MET A 219 -6.67 -6.28 -5.74
CA MET A 219 -6.83 -5.31 -4.66
C MET A 219 -5.66 -5.34 -3.66
N LEU A 220 -5.12 -6.51 -3.35
CA LEU A 220 -3.93 -6.65 -2.50
C LEU A 220 -2.68 -6.05 -3.17
N GLU A 221 -2.48 -6.31 -4.47
CA GLU A 221 -1.40 -5.71 -5.25
C GLU A 221 -1.50 -4.18 -5.25
N LEU A 222 -2.70 -3.63 -5.48
CA LEU A 222 -2.92 -2.19 -5.46
C LEU A 222 -2.66 -1.59 -4.08
N ARG A 223 -3.13 -2.21 -3.00
CA ARG A 223 -2.85 -1.77 -1.61
C ARG A 223 -1.36 -1.70 -1.33
N ASN A 224 -0.64 -2.76 -1.70
CA ASN A 224 0.81 -2.83 -1.52
C ASN A 224 1.52 -1.69 -2.28
N LEU A 225 1.12 -1.44 -3.53
CA LEU A 225 1.74 -0.41 -4.36
C LEU A 225 1.50 1.02 -3.83
N ILE A 226 0.28 1.32 -3.37
CA ILE A 226 -0.06 2.64 -2.82
C ILE A 226 0.43 2.84 -1.37
N GLY A 227 1.03 1.82 -0.75
CA GLY A 227 1.54 1.88 0.62
C GLY A 227 0.45 1.74 1.71
N MET A 228 -0.69 1.14 1.36
CA MET A 228 -1.78 0.84 2.29
C MET A 228 -1.58 -0.55 2.92
N ARG A 229 -2.05 -0.74 4.16
CA ARG A 229 -1.97 -2.06 4.82
C ARG A 229 -2.94 -3.06 4.17
N PRO A 230 -2.62 -4.36 4.15
CA PRO A 230 -3.49 -5.38 3.55
C PRO A 230 -4.90 -5.42 4.14
N GLU A 231 -5.07 -5.07 5.41
CA GLU A 231 -6.34 -5.15 6.14
C GLU A 231 -7.22 -3.90 5.96
N GLU A 232 -6.68 -2.83 5.38
CA GLU A 232 -7.39 -1.56 5.27
C GLU A 232 -8.46 -1.62 4.16
N PRO A 233 -9.68 -1.12 4.42
CA PRO A 233 -10.75 -1.19 3.44
C PRO A 233 -10.44 -0.27 2.26
N LEU A 234 -10.26 -0.87 1.08
CA LEU A 234 -10.12 -0.15 -0.18
C LEU A 234 -11.34 -0.41 -1.06
N ARG A 235 -12.03 0.67 -1.44
CA ARG A 235 -13.13 0.66 -2.41
C ARG A 235 -12.76 1.55 -3.58
N LEU A 236 -12.93 1.05 -4.80
CA LEU A 236 -12.61 1.76 -6.02
C LEU A 236 -13.85 2.47 -6.58
N ARG A 237 -13.59 3.57 -7.28
CA ARG A 237 -14.57 4.31 -8.07
C ARG A 237 -14.00 4.59 -9.46
N GLY A 238 -14.83 4.43 -10.47
CA GLY A 238 -14.51 4.78 -11.84
C GLY A 238 -15.26 3.91 -12.82
N ASP A 239 -15.15 4.28 -14.08
CA ASP A 239 -15.55 3.47 -15.23
C ASP A 239 -14.35 3.27 -16.15
N LEU A 240 -14.50 2.37 -17.12
CA LEU A 240 -13.55 2.18 -18.21
C LEU A 240 -14.09 2.76 -19.52
N ASP A 241 -15.07 3.65 -19.46
CA ASP A 241 -15.75 4.19 -20.64
C ASP A 241 -14.95 5.37 -21.24
N HIS A 242 -14.25 6.13 -20.38
CA HIS A 242 -13.44 7.29 -20.75
C HIS A 242 -11.94 7.09 -20.45
N LEU A 243 -11.32 6.08 -21.09
CA LEU A 243 -9.92 5.68 -20.83
C LEU A 243 -8.86 6.58 -21.47
N ILE A 244 -9.22 7.32 -22.51
CA ILE A 244 -8.29 8.14 -23.28
C ILE A 244 -8.77 9.57 -23.14
N GLU A 245 -8.01 10.37 -22.40
CA GLU A 245 -8.14 11.82 -22.45
C GLU A 245 -7.85 12.24 -23.90
N PRO A 246 -8.82 12.83 -24.62
CA PRO A 246 -8.63 13.13 -26.03
C PRO A 246 -7.41 14.04 -26.16
N LEU A 247 -6.44 13.59 -26.98
CA LEU A 247 -5.21 14.35 -27.21
C LEU A 247 -5.58 15.79 -27.57
N PRO A 248 -4.95 16.80 -26.93
CA PRO A 248 -5.20 18.18 -27.27
C PRO A 248 -4.96 18.37 -28.77
N SER A 249 -5.81 19.18 -29.41
CA SER A 249 -5.69 19.42 -30.84
C SER A 249 -4.26 19.86 -31.21
N VAL A 250 -3.84 19.58 -32.44
CA VAL A 250 -2.51 19.96 -32.92
C VAL A 250 -2.23 21.45 -32.68
N ALA A 251 -3.25 22.31 -32.84
CA ALA A 251 -3.16 23.73 -32.55
C ALA A 251 -2.76 24.03 -31.09
N ILE A 252 -3.43 23.40 -30.12
CA ILE A 252 -3.16 23.57 -28.68
C ILE A 252 -1.78 23.03 -28.31
N SER A 253 -1.41 21.88 -28.87
CA SER A 253 -0.08 21.28 -28.67
C SER A 253 1.04 22.17 -29.21
N THR A 254 0.81 22.81 -30.35
CA THR A 254 1.78 23.74 -30.96
C THR A 254 1.91 25.02 -30.13
N GLU A 255 0.80 25.54 -29.62
CA GLU A 255 0.79 26.73 -28.77
C GLU A 255 1.51 26.50 -27.43
N LEU A 256 1.28 25.35 -26.77
CA LEU A 256 2.00 24.95 -25.56
C LEU A 256 3.51 24.78 -25.82
N ALA A 257 3.89 24.12 -26.90
CA ALA A 257 5.31 23.92 -27.25
C ALA A 257 6.04 25.24 -27.55
N LEU A 258 5.35 26.23 -28.12
CA LEU A 258 5.90 27.58 -28.33
C LEU A 258 5.99 28.38 -27.03
N ARG A 259 5.21 28.04 -26.00
CA ARG A 259 5.16 28.73 -24.71
C ARG A 259 6.20 28.24 -23.71
N GLU A 260 6.63 26.98 -23.83
CA GLU A 260 7.70 26.38 -23.01
C GLU A 260 9.12 26.59 -23.58
N ARG A 261 9.24 27.35 -24.68
CA ARG A 261 10.52 27.69 -25.31
C ARG A 261 11.05 29.04 -24.81
#